data_AF-A0A7C0W5Q8-F1
#
_entry.id   AF-A0A7C0W5Q8-F1
#
_cell.length_a   1.000
_cell.length_b   1.000
_cell.length_c   1.000
_cell.angle_alpha   90.00
_cell.angle_beta   90.00
_cell.angle_gamma   90.00
#
_symmetry.space_group_name_H-M   'P 1'
#
loop_
_entity.id
_entity.type
_entity.pdbx_description
1 polymer ?
#
loop_
_entity_poly.entity_id
_entity_poly.type
_entity_poly.pdbx_seq_one_letter_code
_entity_poly.pdbx_strand_id
1 'polypeptide(L)'
;MTQVRCGRCQTQFAVQGPGRYPCPACGAVNEVRETPSTDVFKKKPPPVSGPSSPRRTCPDCGISFIVGDIEVVVCPNCGARVSAGGDA
;
A
#
# COMPACT_ATOMS: atom_id res chain seq x y z
N MET A 1 21.45 -19.44 -11.85
CA MET A 1 20.51 -20.57 -11.70
C MET A 1 19.29 -20.05 -10.96
N THR A 2 18.09 -20.26 -11.49
CA THR A 2 16.84 -19.78 -10.90
C THR A 2 16.05 -20.96 -10.35
N GLN A 3 15.44 -20.81 -9.17
CA GLN A 3 14.61 -21.85 -8.57
C GLN A 3 13.15 -21.65 -9.01
N VAL A 4 12.53 -22.70 -9.53
CA VAL A 4 11.12 -22.67 -9.99
C VAL A 4 10.31 -23.77 -9.32
N ARG A 5 9.01 -23.54 -9.13
CA ARG A 5 8.06 -24.53 -8.60
C ARG A 5 7.23 -25.10 -9.73
N CYS A 6 7.09 -26.42 -9.78
CA CYS A 6 6.19 -27.04 -10.73
C CYS A 6 4.73 -26.66 -10.42
N GLY A 7 4.00 -26.12 -11.40
CA GLY A 7 2.60 -25.73 -11.22
C GLY A 7 1.66 -26.91 -10.91
N ARG A 8 2.08 -28.15 -11.22
CA ARG A 8 1.29 -29.37 -11.01
C ARG A 8 1.53 -30.02 -9.65
N CYS A 9 2.79 -30.33 -9.33
CA CYS A 9 3.15 -31.09 -8.13
C CYS A 9 3.91 -30.27 -7.07
N GLN A 10 4.11 -28.97 -7.30
CA GLN A 10 4.80 -28.03 -6.39
C GLN A 10 6.27 -28.34 -6.09
N THR A 11 6.86 -29.35 -6.74
CA THR A 11 8.30 -29.67 -6.60
C THR A 11 9.16 -28.48 -7.04
N GLN A 12 10.14 -28.13 -6.21
CA GLN A 12 11.12 -27.08 -6.49
C GLN A 12 12.34 -27.65 -7.20
N PHE A 13 12.77 -27.02 -8.29
CA PHE A 13 13.97 -27.42 -9.03
C PHE A 13 14.68 -26.22 -9.68
N ALA A 14 15.97 -26.37 -9.96
CA ALA A 14 16.80 -25.32 -10.56
C ALA A 14 16.75 -25.36 -12.09
N VAL A 15 16.72 -24.19 -12.72
CA VAL A 15 16.77 -24.00 -14.17
C VAL A 15 17.83 -22.96 -14.55
N GLN A 16 18.29 -22.99 -15.80
CA GLN A 16 19.36 -22.11 -16.28
C GLN A 16 18.88 -20.71 -16.68
N GLY A 17 17.59 -20.54 -16.99
CA GLY A 17 17.02 -19.26 -17.41
C GLY A 17 15.57 -19.40 -17.85
N PRO A 18 15.03 -18.44 -18.62
CA PRO A 18 13.72 -18.56 -19.24
C PRO A 18 13.70 -19.71 -20.28
N GLY A 19 12.60 -20.43 -20.36
CA GLY A 19 12.47 -21.60 -21.22
C GLY A 19 11.44 -22.61 -20.74
N ARG A 20 11.36 -23.75 -21.42
CA ARG A 20 10.47 -24.86 -21.05
C ARG A 20 11.26 -26.00 -20.43
N TYR A 21 10.86 -26.42 -19.24
CA TYR A 21 11.58 -27.42 -18.46
C TYR A 21 10.63 -28.52 -17.94
N PRO A 22 10.95 -29.81 -18.16
CA PRO A 22 10.18 -30.90 -17.56
C PRO A 22 10.44 -30.98 -16.06
N CYS A 23 9.38 -31.15 -15.26
CA CYS A 23 9.52 -31.38 -13.84
C CYS A 23 10.14 -32.76 -13.58
N PRO A 24 11.21 -32.87 -12.77
CA PRO A 24 11.85 -34.15 -12.49
C PRO A 24 10.98 -35.11 -11.66
N ALA A 25 9.95 -34.61 -10.97
CA ALA A 25 9.09 -35.44 -10.12
C ALA A 25 7.86 -35.99 -10.84
N CYS A 26 7.24 -35.23 -11.76
CA CYS A 26 5.97 -35.62 -12.38
C CYS A 26 5.94 -35.50 -13.91
N GLY A 27 7.06 -35.12 -14.54
CA GLY A 27 7.19 -34.99 -16.00
C GLY A 27 6.44 -33.81 -16.63
N ALA A 28 5.71 -33.00 -15.86
CA ALA A 28 4.95 -31.88 -16.41
C ALA A 28 5.90 -30.79 -16.95
N VAL A 29 5.59 -30.25 -18.13
CA VAL A 29 6.37 -29.17 -18.75
C VAL A 29 5.98 -27.83 -18.13
N ASN A 30 6.95 -27.13 -17.55
CA ASN A 30 6.75 -25.79 -16.97
C ASN A 30 7.40 -24.75 -17.89
N GLU A 31 6.69 -23.66 -18.15
CA GLU A 31 7.21 -22.51 -18.90
C GLU A 31 7.69 -21.44 -17.90
N VAL A 32 8.99 -21.16 -17.93
CA VAL A 32 9.64 -20.14 -17.10
C VAL A 32 9.81 -18.90 -17.96
N ARG A 33 9.14 -17.82 -17.58
CA ARG A 33 9.25 -16.53 -18.25
C ARG A 33 10.27 -15.67 -17.51
N GLU A 34 10.96 -14.83 -18.26
CA GLU A 34 11.78 -13.78 -17.67
C GLU A 34 10.83 -12.79 -17.00
N THR A 35 10.83 -12.75 -15.67
CA THR A 35 10.25 -11.61 -14.97
C THR A 35 11.24 -10.47 -15.14
N PRO A 36 10.83 -9.28 -15.63
CA PRO A 36 11.72 -8.13 -15.59
C PRO A 36 12.15 -7.96 -14.14
N SER A 37 13.45 -8.08 -13.88
CA SER A 37 14.02 -7.82 -12.57
C SER A 37 13.63 -6.40 -12.20
N THR A 38 12.61 -6.25 -11.36
CA THR A 38 12.40 -5.04 -10.59
C THR A 38 13.48 -5.01 -9.52
N ASP A 39 14.72 -4.78 -9.95
CA ASP A 39 15.71 -4.01 -9.19
C ASP A 39 15.23 -2.55 -9.17
N VAL A 40 14.02 -2.39 -8.64
CA VAL A 40 13.53 -1.15 -8.12
C VAL A 40 13.25 -1.52 -6.68
N PHE A 41 14.35 -1.68 -5.93
CA PHE A 41 14.40 -1.18 -4.57
C PHE A 41 14.18 0.34 -4.65
N LYS A 42 12.95 0.74 -5.04
CA LYS A 42 12.33 1.93 -4.54
C LYS A 42 12.25 1.61 -3.05
N LYS A 43 13.27 2.04 -2.32
CA LYS A 43 13.08 2.53 -0.96
C LYS A 43 11.77 3.28 -1.06
N LYS A 44 10.68 2.73 -0.50
CA LYS A 44 9.44 3.48 -0.37
C LYS A 44 9.91 4.82 0.19
N PRO A 45 9.69 5.96 -0.50
CA PRO A 45 10.01 7.24 0.10
C PRO A 45 9.43 7.18 1.51
N PRO A 46 10.16 7.60 2.56
CA PRO A 46 9.56 7.68 3.88
C PRO A 46 8.20 8.35 3.70
N PRO A 47 7.11 7.83 4.29
CA PRO A 47 5.80 8.42 4.13
C PRO A 47 5.99 9.91 4.35
N VAL A 48 5.82 10.70 3.29
CA VAL A 48 5.92 12.15 3.40
C VAL A 48 4.88 12.49 4.45
N SER A 49 5.34 12.99 5.60
CA SER A 49 4.50 13.68 6.55
C SER A 49 3.98 14.90 5.80
N GLY A 50 2.96 14.71 4.98
CA GLY A 50 2.21 15.80 4.40
C GLY A 50 1.73 16.69 5.55
N PRO A 51 1.49 17.99 5.29
CA PRO A 51 0.91 18.84 6.31
C PRO A 51 -0.34 18.15 6.85
N SER A 52 -0.31 17.82 8.15
CA SER A 52 -1.48 17.23 8.81
C SER A 52 -2.57 18.26 8.68
N SER A 53 -3.60 17.98 7.86
CA SER A 53 -4.70 18.91 7.71
C SER A 53 -5.25 19.24 9.10
N PRO A 54 -5.43 20.53 9.44
CA PRO A 54 -5.83 20.90 10.80
C PRO A 54 -7.13 20.19 11.14
N ARG A 55 -7.15 19.54 12.29
CA ARG A 55 -8.34 18.84 12.82
C ARG A 55 -8.87 19.61 14.01
N ARG A 56 -10.19 19.68 14.12
CA ARG A 56 -10.88 20.25 15.27
C ARG A 56 -11.85 19.25 15.84
N THR A 57 -11.97 19.25 17.16
CA THR A 57 -12.96 18.46 17.89
C THR A 57 -14.13 19.36 18.24
N CYS A 58 -15.35 18.94 17.90
CA CYS A 58 -16.54 19.68 18.26
C CYS A 58 -16.74 19.65 19.79
N PRO A 59 -16.89 20.80 20.48
CA PRO A 59 -17.09 20.82 21.93
C PRO A 59 -18.45 20.26 22.35
N ASP A 60 -19.44 20.28 21.46
CA ASP A 60 -20.81 19.85 21.75
C ASP A 60 -21.00 18.33 21.69
N CYS A 61 -20.39 17.67 20.70
CA CYS A 61 -20.61 16.24 20.44
C CYS A 61 -19.33 15.40 20.35
N GLY A 62 -18.15 16.01 20.52
CA GLY A 62 -16.87 15.30 20.67
C GLY A 62 -16.26 14.72 19.40
N ILE A 63 -16.88 14.88 18.22
CA ILE A 63 -16.32 14.35 16.97
C ILE A 63 -15.15 15.20 16.46
N SER A 64 -14.10 14.56 15.96
CA SER A 64 -12.96 15.23 15.32
C SER A 64 -13.09 15.19 13.80
N PHE A 65 -12.93 16.33 13.14
CA PHE A 65 -13.04 16.46 11.69
C PHE A 65 -11.96 17.41 11.13
N ILE A 66 -11.65 17.26 9.85
CA ILE A 66 -10.67 18.10 9.15
C ILE A 66 -11.32 19.43 8.82
N VAL A 67 -10.64 20.52 9.14
CA VAL A 67 -11.05 21.89 8.79
C VAL A 67 -10.13 22.45 7.72
N GLY A 68 -10.69 23.27 6.82
CA GLY A 68 -9.90 24.11 5.92
C GLY A 68 -9.42 25.38 6.61
N ASP A 69 -8.82 26.28 5.85
CA ASP A 69 -8.40 27.61 6.31
C ASP A 69 -9.63 28.56 6.32
N ILE A 70 -10.49 28.43 7.33
CA ILE A 70 -11.72 29.21 7.49
C ILE A 70 -11.98 29.49 8.97
N GLU A 71 -12.42 30.69 9.34
CA GLU A 71 -12.52 31.09 10.77
C GLU A 71 -13.58 30.33 11.58
N VAL A 72 -14.69 29.93 10.95
CA VAL A 72 -15.81 29.23 11.60
C VAL A 72 -16.28 28.07 10.74
N VAL A 73 -16.42 26.89 11.35
CA VAL A 73 -16.89 25.67 10.70
C VAL A 73 -18.19 25.16 11.33
N VAL A 74 -19.01 24.49 10.53
CA VAL A 74 -20.23 23.82 11.02
C VAL A 74 -19.90 22.35 11.26
N CYS A 75 -20.16 21.86 12.47
CA CYS A 75 -19.96 20.46 12.82
C CYS A 75 -20.84 19.56 11.95
N PRO A 76 -20.28 18.58 11.22
CA PRO A 76 -21.05 17.72 10.33
C PRO A 76 -21.97 16.74 11.07
N ASN A 77 -21.80 16.59 12.39
CA ASN A 77 -22.61 15.68 13.20
C ASN A 77 -23.81 16.35 13.87
N CYS A 78 -23.63 17.52 14.49
CA CYS A 78 -24.68 18.19 15.27
C CYS A 78 -25.07 19.58 14.75
N GLY A 79 -24.37 20.13 13.75
CA GLY A 79 -24.63 21.46 13.21
C GLY A 79 -24.13 22.63 14.07
N ALA A 80 -23.48 22.37 15.21
CA ALA A 80 -22.89 23.40 16.05
C ALA A 80 -21.79 24.18 15.30
N ARG A 81 -21.71 25.50 15.54
CA ARG A 81 -20.65 26.37 15.02
C ARG A 81 -19.40 26.22 15.88
N VAL A 82 -18.26 25.91 15.27
CA VAL A 82 -16.97 25.71 15.93
C VAL A 82 -15.96 26.69 15.36
N SER A 83 -15.28 27.44 16.22
CA SER A 83 -14.20 28.35 15.80
C SER A 83 -12.97 27.54 15.37
N ALA A 84 -12.43 27.82 14.19
CA ALA A 84 -11.25 27.12 13.67
C ALA A 84 -9.92 27.74 14.13
N GLY A 85 -9.95 28.99 14.63
CA GLY A 85 -8.80 29.68 15.19
C GLY A 85 -8.27 28.97 16.44
N GLY A 86 -6.98 28.62 16.42
CA GLY A 86 -6.27 28.17 17.61
C GLY A 86 -5.61 29.38 18.27
N ASP A 87 -5.90 29.53 19.56
CA ASP A 87 -5.14 30.27 20.57
C ASP A 87 -3.62 30.23 20.30
N ALA A 88 -3.00 31.41 20.33
CA ALA A 88 -1.55 31.60 20.15
C ALA A 88 -0.77 31.18 21.40
#